data_AF-A0A7W0Q6I0-F1
#
_entry.id   AF-A0A7W0Q6I0-F1
#
_cell.length_a   1.000
_cell.length_b   1.000
_cell.length_c   1.000
_cell.angle_alpha   90.00
_cell.angle_beta   90.00
_cell.angle_gamma   90.00
#
_symmetry.space_group_name_H-M   'P 1'
#
loop_
_entity.id
_entity.type
_entity.pdbx_description
1 polymer ?
#
loop_
_entity_poly.entity_id
_entity_poly.type
_entity_poly.pdbx_seq_one_letter_code
_entity_poly.pdbx_strand_id
1 'polypeptide(L)'
;MRSSVDGQWVAIRRGREISLLAAGAAPAVGMVTLDHDDADHALVGPPTMLAIVTRDATPRVTLHQPPYLDAVARLDLEMPMRIAAITGPRIALVSADGKHVQIVRAAGRALSSQTLELESSVEFAVGLERSQVLFSLLKKLEVWDTVAGRPLLRMQLQLPPAPRTVGPAQGHIWAMRPGSDEVFVYRLSDGRPFRHLIGAPVEHVIYHPASPVVVFVTARGLVRLHCFAHSLTVVDAPWARGHALAQLVTGDDITLLGLGPDDDEPWRVPIGGTVAAGSAPVAESESDAAPTAPAAAPAGDRMRSLRERGLEPAHDDATTPAPGRADRMRSLRERGKPDDAEAAPARGALRVGRKEWRDAIAECGLELARGGAHELPVV
;
A
#
# COMPACT_ATOMS: atom_id res chain seq x y z
N MET A 1 7.13 -2.53 17.42
CA MET A 1 6.37 -3.79 17.35
C MET A 1 5.91 -3.99 15.91
N ARG A 2 5.88 -5.23 15.41
CA ARG A 2 5.41 -5.61 14.06
C ARG A 2 4.59 -6.89 14.18
N SER A 3 3.45 -6.97 13.51
CA SER A 3 2.61 -8.17 13.46
C SER A 3 2.77 -8.90 12.12
N SER A 4 2.53 -10.21 12.13
CA SER A 4 2.46 -11.01 10.91
C SER A 4 1.12 -10.85 10.21
N VAL A 5 1.13 -11.10 8.89
CA VAL A 5 -0.07 -10.98 8.05
C VAL A 5 -1.18 -11.94 8.45
N ASP A 6 -0.83 -13.11 9.01
CA ASP A 6 -1.76 -14.12 9.52
C ASP A 6 -2.24 -13.86 10.97
N GLY A 7 -1.76 -12.79 11.62
CA GLY A 7 -2.10 -12.46 13.00
C GLY A 7 -1.62 -13.46 14.04
N GLN A 8 -0.77 -14.42 13.68
CA GLN A 8 -0.27 -15.42 14.62
C GLN A 8 0.92 -14.94 15.44
N TRP A 9 1.62 -13.91 14.98
CA TRP A 9 2.91 -13.52 15.55
C TRP A 9 3.04 -12.02 15.69
N VAL A 10 3.73 -11.61 16.76
CA VAL A 10 4.10 -10.22 17.01
C VAL A 10 5.56 -10.18 17.42
N ALA A 11 6.36 -9.43 16.67
CA ALA A 11 7.75 -9.14 16.99
C ALA A 11 7.84 -7.81 17.73
N ILE A 12 8.49 -7.81 18.89
CA ILE A 12 8.79 -6.62 19.68
C ILE A 12 10.30 -6.44 19.67
N ARG A 13 10.76 -5.23 19.35
CA ARG A 13 12.17 -4.89 19.42
C ARG A 13 12.42 -3.93 20.59
N ARG A 14 13.37 -4.26 21.45
CA ARG A 14 13.91 -3.44 22.54
C ARG A 14 15.42 -3.33 22.39
N GLY A 15 15.89 -2.22 21.84
CA GLY A 15 17.31 -2.07 21.49
C GLY A 15 17.76 -3.17 20.51
N ARG A 16 18.64 -4.04 20.97
CA ARG A 16 19.16 -5.19 20.21
C ARG A 16 18.37 -6.48 20.39
N GLU A 17 17.43 -6.54 21.32
CA GLU A 17 16.63 -7.75 21.52
C GLU A 17 15.34 -7.69 20.70
N ILE A 18 15.03 -8.79 20.02
CA ILE A 18 13.75 -9.01 19.37
C ILE A 18 13.08 -10.22 20.03
N SER A 19 11.95 -9.97 20.69
CA SER A 19 11.10 -10.99 21.30
C SER A 19 9.90 -11.28 20.41
N LEU A 20 9.50 -12.55 20.34
CA LEU A 20 8.34 -13.00 19.58
C LEU A 20 7.22 -13.43 20.52
N LEU A 21 6.04 -12.88 20.32
CA LEU A 21 4.82 -13.26 21.04
C LEU A 21 3.88 -14.05 20.12
N ALA A 22 3.35 -15.16 20.60
CA ALA A 22 2.30 -15.91 19.92
C ALA A 22 0.96 -15.20 20.09
N ALA A 23 0.32 -14.81 18.98
CA ALA A 23 -0.92 -14.02 18.95
C ALA A 23 -0.84 -12.77 19.86
N GLY A 24 0.35 -12.18 20.01
CA GLY A 24 0.60 -11.06 20.91
C GLY A 24 0.41 -11.40 22.39
N ALA A 25 0.57 -12.66 22.82
CA ALA A 25 0.43 -13.11 24.22
C ALA A 25 1.79 -13.20 24.90
N ALA A 26 1.84 -12.82 26.18
CA ALA A 26 2.95 -13.18 27.05
C ALA A 26 2.79 -14.64 27.55
N PRO A 27 3.89 -15.31 27.92
CA PRO A 27 5.28 -14.86 27.78
C PRO A 27 5.77 -14.91 26.33
N ALA A 28 6.92 -14.29 26.04
CA ALA A 28 7.57 -14.45 24.75
C ALA A 28 7.95 -15.91 24.49
N VAL A 29 7.70 -16.38 23.27
CA VAL A 29 7.96 -17.77 22.86
C VAL A 29 9.33 -17.97 22.22
N GLY A 30 9.97 -16.87 21.82
CA GLY A 30 11.27 -16.87 21.18
C GLY A 30 11.93 -15.51 21.28
N MET A 31 13.26 -15.50 21.26
CA MET A 31 14.05 -14.28 21.36
C MET A 31 15.30 -14.39 20.50
N VAL A 32 15.68 -13.30 19.85
CA VAL A 32 16.94 -13.18 19.11
C VAL A 32 17.61 -11.87 19.48
N THR A 33 18.93 -11.92 19.70
CA THR A 33 19.75 -10.73 19.93
C THR A 33 20.43 -10.34 18.63
N LEU A 34 20.31 -9.07 18.27
CA LEU A 34 20.99 -8.46 17.14
C LEU A 34 22.44 -8.18 17.50
N ASP A 35 23.34 -8.47 16.57
CA ASP A 35 24.76 -8.14 16.74
C ASP A 35 24.99 -6.61 16.78
N HIS A 36 24.12 -5.84 16.11
CA HIS A 36 24.25 -4.39 15.91
C HIS A 36 22.89 -3.66 16.05
N ASP A 37 22.94 -2.36 16.34
CA ASP A 37 21.73 -1.52 16.40
C ASP A 37 21.17 -1.17 15.01
N ASP A 38 22.00 -1.17 13.97
CA ASP A 38 21.55 -0.84 12.61
C ASP A 38 21.01 -2.06 11.86
N ALA A 39 19.79 -2.43 12.23
CA ALA A 39 19.02 -3.48 11.56
C ALA A 39 17.55 -3.09 11.40
N ASP A 40 16.90 -3.59 10.36
CA ASP A 40 15.44 -3.64 10.29
C ASP A 40 14.94 -5.03 10.59
N HIS A 41 13.70 -5.14 11.04
CA HIS A 41 13.02 -6.42 11.22
C HIS A 41 11.58 -6.33 10.74
N ALA A 42 11.08 -7.46 10.25
CA ALA A 42 9.66 -7.62 9.97
C ALA A 42 9.22 -9.07 9.91
N LEU A 43 7.92 -9.30 10.05
CA LEU A 43 7.30 -10.60 9.83
C LEU A 43 6.83 -10.68 8.37
N VAL A 44 7.28 -11.71 7.65
CA VAL A 44 7.01 -11.95 6.22
C VAL A 44 6.42 -13.34 6.02
N GLY A 45 5.46 -13.54 5.12
CA GLY A 45 4.82 -14.86 4.93
C GLY A 45 3.62 -14.84 3.98
N PRO A 46 3.04 -16.02 3.64
CA PRO A 46 3.23 -17.33 4.29
C PRO A 46 4.35 -18.22 3.70
N PRO A 47 4.94 -19.17 4.47
CA PRO A 47 4.79 -19.30 5.93
C PRO A 47 5.40 -18.09 6.64
N THR A 48 4.91 -17.75 7.83
CA THR A 48 5.41 -16.59 8.57
C THR A 48 6.83 -16.82 9.10
N MET A 49 7.71 -15.89 8.78
CA MET A 49 9.12 -15.86 9.16
C MET A 49 9.47 -14.47 9.71
N LEU A 50 10.40 -14.40 10.67
CA LEU A 50 11.02 -13.13 11.06
C LEU A 50 12.21 -12.86 10.15
N ALA A 51 12.11 -11.84 9.31
CA ALA A 51 13.22 -11.35 8.51
C ALA A 51 13.96 -10.24 9.26
N ILE A 52 15.28 -10.37 9.34
CA ILE A 52 16.19 -9.36 9.90
C ILE A 52 17.12 -8.91 8.79
N VAL A 53 17.19 -7.60 8.54
CA VAL A 53 18.07 -6.99 7.54
C VAL A 53 19.12 -6.18 8.29
N THR A 54 20.37 -6.65 8.28
CA THR A 54 21.49 -5.91 8.89
C THR A 54 22.20 -5.07 7.83
N ARG A 55 22.75 -3.93 8.25
CA ARG A 55 23.41 -2.93 7.38
C ARG A 55 24.85 -2.64 7.79
N ASP A 56 25.46 -3.57 8.52
CA ASP A 56 26.86 -3.49 8.92
C ASP A 56 27.83 -3.67 7.73
N ALA A 57 29.11 -3.96 8.01
CA ALA A 57 30.13 -4.20 6.99
C ALA A 57 29.80 -5.37 6.04
N THR A 58 28.88 -6.24 6.43
CA THR A 58 28.40 -7.42 5.71
C THR A 58 26.86 -7.41 5.63
N PRO A 59 26.29 -6.47 4.84
CA PRO A 59 24.84 -6.29 4.79
C PRO A 59 24.19 -7.59 4.30
N ARG A 60 23.15 -8.04 5.00
CA ARG A 60 22.50 -9.34 4.73
C ARG A 60 21.06 -9.36 5.19
N VAL A 61 20.30 -10.31 4.65
CA VAL A 61 18.99 -10.71 5.16
C VAL A 61 19.11 -12.08 5.81
N THR A 62 18.63 -12.21 7.04
CA THR A 62 18.50 -13.50 7.73
C THR A 62 17.04 -13.80 8.02
N LEU A 63 16.59 -15.01 7.70
CA LEU A 63 15.27 -15.51 8.10
C LEU A 63 15.38 -16.35 9.36
N HIS A 64 14.52 -16.05 10.32
CA HIS A 64 14.34 -16.77 11.56
C HIS A 64 12.96 -17.42 11.58
N GLN A 65 12.90 -18.70 11.96
CA GLN A 65 11.65 -19.47 11.95
C GLN A 65 10.95 -19.39 13.33
N PRO A 66 9.71 -18.86 13.42
CA PRO A 66 8.87 -19.05 14.61
C PRO A 66 8.62 -20.52 14.95
N PRO A 67 8.42 -20.88 16.23
CA PRO A 67 8.45 -20.00 17.40
C PRO A 67 9.88 -19.72 17.91
N TYR A 68 10.84 -20.61 17.65
CA TYR A 68 12.16 -20.61 18.32
C TYR A 68 13.15 -19.58 17.78
N LEU A 69 12.85 -18.97 16.63
CA LEU A 69 13.70 -17.98 15.94
C LEU A 69 15.08 -18.53 15.53
N ASP A 70 15.18 -19.82 15.20
CA ASP A 70 16.39 -20.37 14.59
C ASP A 70 16.64 -19.73 13.23
N ALA A 71 17.88 -19.31 12.96
CA ALA A 71 18.28 -18.79 11.66
C ALA A 71 18.26 -19.93 10.63
N VAL A 72 17.34 -19.88 9.66
CA VAL A 72 17.15 -20.94 8.66
C VAL A 72 17.65 -20.60 7.26
N ALA A 73 17.80 -19.31 6.95
CA ALA A 73 18.27 -18.85 5.65
C ALA A 73 19.03 -17.53 5.79
N ARG A 74 20.02 -17.33 4.92
CA ARG A 74 20.81 -16.10 4.82
C ARG A 74 21.02 -15.73 3.36
N LEU A 75 21.01 -14.44 3.09
CA LEU A 75 21.31 -13.87 1.78
C LEU A 75 22.17 -12.62 2.00
N ASP A 76 23.39 -12.65 1.48
CA ASP A 76 24.26 -11.48 1.46
C ASP A 76 23.74 -10.46 0.45
N LEU A 77 23.79 -9.19 0.83
CA LEU A 77 23.39 -8.06 -0.01
C LEU A 77 24.64 -7.40 -0.59
N GLU A 78 24.52 -6.88 -1.81
CA GLU A 78 25.63 -6.17 -2.47
C GLU A 78 25.92 -4.82 -1.81
N MET A 79 24.94 -4.26 -1.09
CA MET A 79 25.05 -2.99 -0.39
C MET A 79 24.07 -2.89 0.79
N PRO A 80 24.28 -1.96 1.72
CA PRO A 80 23.32 -1.69 2.78
C PRO A 80 21.96 -1.26 2.24
N MET A 81 20.91 -1.99 2.61
CA MET A 81 19.52 -1.68 2.24
C MET A 81 18.60 -1.69 3.45
N ARG A 82 17.46 -1.00 3.35
CA ARG A 82 16.40 -0.98 4.37
C ARG A 82 15.13 -1.66 3.87
N ILE A 83 14.33 -2.18 4.78
CA ILE A 83 12.99 -2.68 4.46
C ILE A 83 12.11 -1.49 4.10
N ALA A 84 11.67 -1.42 2.85
CA ALA A 84 10.76 -0.38 2.38
C ALA A 84 9.31 -0.83 2.38
N ALA A 85 9.04 -2.09 2.03
CA ALA A 85 7.69 -2.66 2.00
C ALA A 85 7.72 -4.19 2.13
N ILE A 86 6.57 -4.76 2.50
CA ILE A 86 6.35 -6.21 2.59
C ILE A 86 5.04 -6.52 1.87
N THR A 87 5.04 -7.52 1.00
CA THR A 87 3.85 -8.00 0.30
C THR A 87 3.85 -9.52 0.23
N GLY A 88 3.00 -10.14 1.03
CA GLY A 88 3.01 -11.59 1.24
C GLY A 88 4.42 -12.10 1.63
N PRO A 89 4.99 -13.08 0.91
CA PRO A 89 6.29 -13.65 1.23
C PRO A 89 7.49 -12.83 0.70
N ARG A 90 7.28 -11.58 0.27
CA ARG A 90 8.31 -10.74 -0.36
C ARG A 90 8.58 -9.47 0.42
N ILE A 91 9.85 -9.10 0.43
CA ILE A 91 10.37 -7.89 1.06
C ILE A 91 10.97 -7.02 -0.04
N ALA A 92 10.48 -5.79 -0.17
CA ALA A 92 11.13 -4.80 -1.01
C ALA A 92 12.20 -4.08 -0.18
N LEU A 93 13.45 -4.24 -0.58
CA LEU A 93 14.61 -3.57 -0.01
C LEU A 93 15.00 -2.40 -0.89
N VAL A 94 15.37 -1.28 -0.27
CA VAL A 94 15.77 -0.05 -0.97
C VAL A 94 17.08 0.47 -0.37
N SER A 95 18.00 0.92 -1.22
CA SER A 95 19.24 1.58 -0.79
C SER A 95 18.97 2.91 -0.08
N ALA A 96 19.95 3.42 0.65
CA ALA A 96 19.82 4.71 1.36
C ALA A 96 19.49 5.90 0.43
N ASP A 97 19.98 5.88 -0.82
CA ASP A 97 19.73 6.90 -1.84
C ASP A 97 18.48 6.65 -2.72
N GLY A 98 17.76 5.55 -2.45
CA GLY A 98 16.56 5.17 -3.17
C GLY A 98 16.78 4.66 -4.60
N LYS A 99 18.03 4.52 -5.07
CA LYS A 99 18.32 4.17 -6.47
C LYS A 99 18.33 2.67 -6.75
N HIS A 100 18.66 1.85 -5.75
CA HIS A 100 18.70 0.41 -5.89
C HIS A 100 17.51 -0.21 -5.17
N VAL A 101 16.80 -1.07 -5.87
CA VAL A 101 15.67 -1.82 -5.32
C VAL A 101 15.88 -3.30 -5.55
N GLN A 102 15.76 -4.08 -4.49
CA GLN A 102 15.87 -5.52 -4.54
C GLN A 102 14.63 -6.14 -3.89
N ILE A 103 13.99 -7.06 -4.59
CA ILE A 103 12.94 -7.90 -4.04
C ILE A 103 13.58 -9.16 -3.51
N VAL A 104 13.43 -9.39 -2.21
CA VAL A 104 13.83 -10.64 -1.55
C VAL A 104 12.58 -11.46 -1.29
N ARG A 105 12.55 -12.70 -1.79
CA ARG A 105 11.47 -13.64 -1.58
C ARG A 105 11.89 -14.66 -0.51
N ALA A 106 11.06 -14.78 0.53
CA ALA A 106 11.12 -15.88 1.47
C ALA A 106 10.30 -17.07 0.92
N ALA A 107 10.90 -18.24 0.82
CA ALA A 107 10.23 -19.47 0.39
C ALA A 107 10.56 -20.59 1.39
N GLY A 108 9.83 -20.61 2.50
CA GLY A 108 10.13 -21.51 3.61
C GLY A 108 11.51 -21.21 4.21
N ARG A 109 12.46 -22.13 3.99
CA ARG A 109 13.86 -22.03 4.48
C ARG A 109 14.85 -21.57 3.42
N ALA A 110 14.36 -20.97 2.33
CA ALA A 110 15.18 -20.42 1.27
C ALA A 110 14.91 -18.93 1.08
N LEU A 111 15.95 -18.22 0.65
CA LEU A 111 15.89 -16.84 0.18
C LEU A 111 16.29 -16.82 -1.29
N SER A 112 15.56 -16.05 -2.09
CA SER A 112 15.98 -15.69 -3.44
C SER A 112 15.81 -14.18 -3.62
N SER A 113 16.60 -13.57 -4.49
CA SER A 113 16.50 -12.14 -4.76
C SER A 113 16.42 -11.82 -6.24
N GLN A 114 15.82 -10.67 -6.52
CA GLN A 114 15.70 -10.09 -7.84
C GLN A 114 15.88 -8.58 -7.72
N THR A 115 16.81 -8.02 -8.49
CA THR A 115 16.97 -6.57 -8.61
C THR A 115 15.91 -6.02 -9.54
N LEU A 116 15.31 -4.88 -9.18
CA LEU A 116 14.38 -4.14 -10.03
C LEU A 116 15.09 -2.92 -10.61
N GLU A 117 15.01 -2.79 -11.94
CA GLU A 117 15.49 -1.61 -12.64
C GLU A 117 14.38 -0.55 -12.66
N LEU A 118 14.56 0.50 -11.87
CA LEU A 118 13.64 1.63 -11.81
C LEU A 118 14.24 2.82 -12.56
N GLU A 119 13.38 3.59 -13.23
CA GLU A 119 13.80 4.78 -13.99
C GLU A 119 14.24 5.96 -13.10
N SER A 120 13.97 5.91 -11.79
CA SER A 120 14.29 7.00 -10.86
C SER A 120 14.32 6.51 -9.41
N SER A 121 14.83 7.35 -8.50
CA SER A 121 14.88 7.06 -7.07
C SER A 121 13.48 6.88 -6.46
N VAL A 122 13.38 5.92 -5.54
CA VAL A 122 12.21 5.66 -4.71
C VAL A 122 12.13 6.67 -3.56
N GLU A 123 11.05 7.44 -3.51
CA GLU A 123 10.71 8.29 -2.38
C GLU A 123 10.10 7.47 -1.24
N PHE A 124 9.16 6.58 -1.57
CA PHE A 124 8.57 5.63 -0.63
C PHE A 124 8.07 4.38 -1.36
N ALA A 125 7.90 3.29 -0.61
CA ALA A 125 7.28 2.06 -1.09
C ALA A 125 6.16 1.64 -0.13
N VAL A 126 5.07 1.10 -0.69
CA VAL A 126 3.94 0.58 0.09
C VAL A 126 3.64 -0.83 -0.40
N GLY A 127 3.66 -1.79 0.52
CA GLY A 127 3.27 -3.16 0.23
C GLY A 127 1.76 -3.25 0.07
N LEU A 128 1.31 -3.78 -1.06
CA LEU A 128 -0.10 -4.01 -1.38
C LEU A 128 -0.41 -5.51 -1.34
N GLU A 129 -1.65 -5.87 -1.61
CA GLU A 129 -2.07 -7.27 -1.75
C GLU A 129 -1.44 -7.94 -2.99
N ARG A 130 -1.54 -9.27 -3.08
CA ARG A 130 -1.19 -10.05 -4.29
C ARG A 130 0.25 -9.86 -4.80
N SER A 131 1.23 -9.77 -3.91
CA SER A 131 2.64 -9.55 -4.29
C SER A 131 2.88 -8.26 -5.07
N GLN A 132 2.10 -7.21 -4.78
CA GLN A 132 2.26 -5.89 -5.41
C GLN A 132 2.92 -4.90 -4.47
N VAL A 133 3.71 -3.99 -5.04
CA VAL A 133 4.28 -2.84 -4.31
C VAL A 133 3.97 -1.57 -5.09
N LEU A 134 3.46 -0.56 -4.40
CA LEU A 134 3.34 0.79 -4.91
C LEU A 134 4.65 1.54 -4.64
N PHE A 135 5.34 1.94 -5.69
CA PHE A 135 6.49 2.84 -5.60
C PHE A 135 6.08 4.28 -5.92
N SER A 136 6.53 5.21 -5.09
CA SER A 136 6.58 6.64 -5.43
C SER A 136 7.95 6.98 -5.95
N LEU A 137 7.95 7.40 -7.21
CA LEU A 137 9.10 7.81 -7.98
C LEU A 137 9.02 9.33 -8.19
N LEU A 138 10.14 10.00 -8.48
CA LEU A 138 10.29 11.47 -8.52
C LEU A 138 9.20 12.24 -9.30
N LYS A 139 8.42 11.58 -10.17
CA LYS A 139 7.32 12.19 -10.94
C LYS A 139 6.10 11.27 -11.16
N LYS A 140 6.08 10.06 -10.58
CA LYS A 140 5.04 9.06 -10.88
C LYS A 140 4.84 8.08 -9.75
N LEU A 141 3.63 7.55 -9.66
CA LEU A 141 3.27 6.45 -8.78
C LEU A 141 3.03 5.22 -9.64
N GLU A 142 3.71 4.12 -9.34
CA GLU A 142 3.61 2.88 -10.10
C GLU A 142 3.38 1.69 -9.19
N VAL A 143 2.40 0.87 -9.53
CA VAL A 143 2.19 -0.44 -8.93
C VAL A 143 3.02 -1.45 -9.72
N TRP A 144 3.88 -2.17 -9.02
CA TRP A 144 4.76 -3.19 -9.57
C TRP A 144 4.35 -4.57 -9.10
N ASP A 145 4.45 -5.54 -10.01
CA ASP A 145 4.38 -6.96 -9.68
C ASP A 145 5.76 -7.42 -9.21
N THR A 146 5.87 -7.81 -7.95
CA THR A 146 7.14 -8.27 -7.36
C THR A 146 7.49 -9.72 -7.70
N VAL A 147 6.60 -10.44 -8.38
CA VAL A 147 6.88 -11.78 -8.93
C VAL A 147 7.53 -11.64 -10.30
N ALA A 148 6.91 -10.86 -11.19
CA ALA A 148 7.38 -10.67 -12.55
C ALA A 148 8.46 -9.57 -12.68
N GLY A 149 8.62 -8.72 -11.65
CA GLY A 149 9.56 -7.60 -11.66
C GLY A 149 9.22 -6.54 -12.72
N ARG A 150 7.93 -6.27 -12.95
CA ARG A 150 7.48 -5.32 -13.98
C ARG A 150 6.38 -4.38 -13.46
N PRO A 151 6.26 -3.17 -14.02
CA PRO A 151 5.15 -2.28 -13.69
C PRO A 151 3.84 -2.86 -14.23
N LEU A 152 2.77 -2.75 -13.42
CA LEU A 152 1.41 -3.16 -13.78
C LEU A 152 0.54 -1.96 -14.14
N LEU A 153 0.60 -0.90 -13.32
CA LEU A 153 -0.29 0.25 -13.42
C LEU A 153 0.41 1.51 -12.97
N ARG A 154 0.19 2.61 -13.70
CA ARG A 154 0.54 3.95 -13.25
C ARG A 154 -0.67 4.58 -12.56
N MET A 155 -0.52 4.95 -11.29
CA MET A 155 -1.58 5.59 -10.51
C MET A 155 -1.46 7.12 -10.57
N GLN A 156 -2.60 7.81 -10.53
CA GLN A 156 -2.67 9.27 -10.42
C GLN A 156 -3.37 9.62 -9.10
N LEU A 157 -2.62 9.59 -8.01
CA LEU A 157 -3.12 9.97 -6.69
C LEU A 157 -2.64 11.38 -6.37
N GLN A 158 -3.56 12.25 -5.96
CA GLN A 158 -3.23 13.60 -5.49
C GLN A 158 -2.73 13.53 -4.05
N LEU A 159 -1.52 12.99 -3.86
CA LEU A 159 -0.89 12.86 -2.55
C LEU A 159 -0.59 14.23 -1.94
N PRO A 160 -0.59 14.36 -0.60
CA PRO A 160 -0.09 15.57 0.06
C PRO A 160 1.35 15.87 -0.38
N PRO A 161 1.82 17.14 -0.38
CA PRO A 161 3.19 17.48 -0.76
C PRO A 161 4.22 16.85 0.20
N ALA A 162 5.45 16.67 -0.28
CA ALA A 162 6.55 16.15 0.55
C ALA A 162 6.98 17.20 1.60
N PRO A 163 7.50 16.79 2.78
CA PRO A 163 7.62 15.42 3.27
C PRO A 163 6.26 14.81 3.64
N ARG A 164 6.10 13.50 3.40
CA ARG A 164 4.85 12.76 3.61
C ARG A 164 5.12 11.35 4.10
N THR A 165 4.17 10.82 4.84
CA THR A 165 4.13 9.42 5.27
C THR A 165 2.95 8.77 4.57
N VAL A 166 3.16 7.56 4.04
CA VAL A 166 2.16 6.79 3.31
C VAL A 166 2.20 5.36 3.83
N GLY A 167 1.04 4.73 3.98
CA GLY A 167 0.96 3.34 4.34
C GLY A 167 -0.26 2.63 3.73
N PRO A 168 -0.26 1.29 3.75
CA PRO A 168 -1.37 0.49 3.28
C PRO A 168 -2.48 0.39 4.35
N ALA A 169 -3.68 0.16 3.86
CA ALA A 169 -4.81 -0.45 4.57
C ALA A 169 -5.54 -1.35 3.57
N GLN A 170 -6.41 -2.24 4.02
CA GLN A 170 -7.13 -3.16 3.13
C GLN A 170 -7.89 -2.38 2.03
N GLY A 171 -7.55 -2.63 0.76
CA GLY A 171 -8.12 -1.92 -0.40
C GLY A 171 -7.82 -0.42 -0.52
N HIS A 172 -6.97 0.14 0.35
CA HIS A 172 -6.71 1.57 0.43
C HIS A 172 -5.23 1.89 0.65
N ILE A 173 -4.86 3.14 0.42
CA ILE A 173 -3.66 3.73 1.03
C ILE A 173 -4.07 4.96 1.83
N TRP A 174 -3.35 5.24 2.91
CA TRP A 174 -3.45 6.50 3.63
C TRP A 174 -2.18 7.32 3.40
N ALA A 175 -2.31 8.63 3.38
CA ALA A 175 -1.18 9.55 3.28
C ALA A 175 -1.41 10.80 4.14
N MET A 176 -0.34 11.31 4.72
CA MET A 176 -0.38 12.53 5.53
C MET A 176 0.99 13.21 5.57
N ARG A 177 1.02 14.48 6.00
CA ARG A 177 2.29 15.17 6.32
C ARG A 177 2.67 14.89 7.77
N PRO A 178 3.96 14.70 8.12
CA PRO A 178 4.38 14.58 9.51
C PRO A 178 3.88 15.74 10.37
N GLY A 179 3.35 15.45 11.57
CA GLY A 179 2.81 16.46 12.49
C GLY A 179 1.47 17.09 12.06
N SER A 180 0.88 16.66 10.94
CA SER A 180 -0.46 17.06 10.53
C SER A 180 -1.52 16.41 11.40
N ASP A 181 -2.65 17.09 11.60
CA ASP A 181 -3.90 16.52 12.11
C ASP A 181 -4.83 16.06 10.98
N GLU A 182 -4.43 16.26 9.72
CA GLU A 182 -5.16 15.79 8.54
C GLU A 182 -4.55 14.53 7.94
N VAL A 183 -5.42 13.59 7.55
CA VAL A 183 -5.06 12.40 6.77
C VAL A 183 -5.95 12.26 5.54
N PHE A 184 -5.36 11.76 4.46
CA PHE A 184 -6.05 11.45 3.21
C PHE A 184 -6.06 9.94 3.03
N VAL A 185 -7.24 9.36 2.80
CA VAL A 185 -7.42 7.95 2.43
C VAL A 185 -7.76 7.88 0.95
N TYR A 186 -7.04 7.06 0.19
CA TYR A 186 -7.26 6.85 -1.24
C TYR A 186 -7.71 5.42 -1.45
N ARG A 187 -8.85 5.25 -2.12
CA ARG A 187 -9.30 3.93 -2.55
C ARG A 187 -8.46 3.47 -3.73
N LEU A 188 -7.94 2.24 -3.68
CA LEU A 188 -7.04 1.75 -4.75
C LEU A 188 -7.74 1.54 -6.09
N SER A 189 -9.06 1.30 -6.10
CA SER A 189 -9.80 1.02 -7.33
C SER A 189 -10.01 2.22 -8.25
N ASP A 190 -10.13 3.43 -7.72
CA ASP A 190 -10.37 4.65 -8.49
C ASP A 190 -9.49 5.84 -8.10
N GLY A 191 -8.70 5.72 -7.04
CA GLY A 191 -7.81 6.76 -6.56
C GLY A 191 -8.49 7.96 -5.90
N ARG A 192 -9.80 7.89 -5.62
CA ARG A 192 -10.54 9.01 -5.03
C ARG A 192 -10.04 9.29 -3.61
N PRO A 193 -9.67 10.54 -3.27
CA PRO A 193 -9.27 10.91 -1.92
C PRO A 193 -10.47 11.17 -1.00
N PHE A 194 -10.33 10.78 0.26
CA PHE A 194 -11.21 11.11 1.37
C PHE A 194 -10.38 11.77 2.45
N ARG A 195 -10.67 13.03 2.76
CA ARG A 195 -9.96 13.82 3.78
C ARG A 195 -10.64 13.64 5.13
N HIS A 196 -9.84 13.42 6.16
CA HIS A 196 -10.27 13.26 7.55
C HIS A 196 -9.45 14.19 8.45
N LEU A 197 -10.13 14.83 9.41
CA LEU A 197 -9.51 15.62 10.47
C LEU A 197 -9.46 14.78 11.75
N ILE A 198 -8.25 14.47 12.22
CA ILE A 198 -8.00 13.68 13.44
C ILE A 198 -8.25 14.53 14.70
N GLY A 199 -8.12 15.85 14.60
CA GLY A 199 -8.37 16.80 15.69
C GLY A 199 -7.17 17.02 16.62
N ALA A 200 -6.03 16.39 16.35
CA ALA A 200 -4.74 16.68 16.98
C ALA A 200 -3.59 16.22 16.06
N PRO A 201 -2.39 16.85 16.16
CA PRO A 201 -1.21 16.41 15.44
C PRO A 201 -0.92 14.92 15.67
N VAL A 202 -0.73 14.19 14.59
CA VAL A 202 -0.42 12.76 14.63
C VAL A 202 1.10 12.57 14.81
N GLU A 203 1.46 11.82 15.84
CA GLU A 203 2.84 11.46 16.17
C GLU A 203 3.26 10.16 15.48
N HIS A 204 2.36 9.17 15.49
CA HIS A 204 2.60 7.84 14.91
C HIS A 204 1.34 7.24 14.29
N VAL A 205 1.52 6.34 13.33
CA VAL A 205 0.43 5.62 12.67
C VAL A 205 0.67 4.13 12.78
N ILE A 206 -0.33 3.42 13.30
CA ILE A 206 -0.33 1.96 13.41
C ILE A 206 -1.33 1.42 12.39
N TYR A 207 -0.88 0.51 11.54
CA TYR A 207 -1.66 -0.05 10.45
C TYR A 207 -1.28 -1.51 10.23
N HIS A 208 -2.15 -2.22 9.52
CA HIS A 208 -1.87 -3.55 8.99
C HIS A 208 -2.46 -3.65 7.58
N PRO A 209 -1.74 -4.21 6.59
CA PRO A 209 -2.20 -4.23 5.20
C PRO A 209 -3.49 -5.03 5.00
N ALA A 210 -3.75 -6.04 5.85
CA ALA A 210 -5.02 -6.79 5.84
C ALA A 210 -6.14 -6.14 6.67
N SER A 211 -5.88 -5.02 7.34
CA SER A 211 -6.87 -4.32 8.18
C SER A 211 -7.47 -3.13 7.43
N PRO A 212 -8.80 -2.96 7.44
CA PRO A 212 -9.45 -1.72 7.00
C PRO A 212 -9.30 -0.58 8.03
N VAL A 213 -8.69 -0.83 9.19
CA VAL A 213 -8.55 0.14 10.28
C VAL A 213 -7.13 0.69 10.34
N VAL A 214 -7.02 2.01 10.49
CA VAL A 214 -5.77 2.71 10.78
C VAL A 214 -5.91 3.38 12.15
N VAL A 215 -4.90 3.27 13.00
CA VAL A 215 -4.88 3.92 14.32
C VAL A 215 -3.85 5.04 14.30
N PHE A 216 -4.28 6.25 14.62
CA PHE A 216 -3.47 7.43 14.78
C PHE A 216 -3.16 7.66 16.25
N VAL A 217 -1.88 7.84 16.55
CA VAL A 217 -1.37 8.18 17.88
C VAL A 217 -1.20 9.69 17.92
N THR A 218 -1.86 10.35 18.87
CA THR A 218 -1.79 11.79 19.07
C THR A 218 -1.47 12.12 20.52
N ALA A 219 -1.12 13.38 20.79
CA ALA A 219 -0.96 13.85 22.17
C ALA A 219 -2.25 13.77 23.02
N ARG A 220 -3.43 13.64 22.38
CA ARG A 220 -4.73 13.52 23.05
C ARG A 220 -5.19 12.08 23.25
N GLY A 221 -4.42 11.09 22.78
CA GLY A 221 -4.78 9.68 22.82
C GLY A 221 -4.84 9.06 21.43
N LEU A 222 -5.53 7.92 21.36
CA LEU A 222 -5.61 7.08 20.17
C LEU A 222 -6.92 7.30 19.41
N VAL A 223 -6.83 7.47 18.10
CA VAL A 223 -7.99 7.62 17.21
C VAL A 223 -7.92 6.55 16.13
N ARG A 224 -8.97 5.73 16.00
CA ARG A 224 -9.11 4.80 14.88
C ARG A 224 -9.90 5.42 13.74
N LEU A 225 -9.50 5.13 12.51
CA LEU A 225 -10.23 5.41 11.28
C LEU A 225 -10.56 4.10 10.57
N HIS A 226 -11.84 3.88 10.30
CA HIS A 226 -12.27 2.77 9.44
C HIS A 226 -12.30 3.23 7.97
N CYS A 227 -11.38 2.74 7.13
CA CYS A 227 -11.15 3.25 5.78
C CYS A 227 -12.38 3.09 4.85
N PHE A 228 -13.17 2.02 4.98
CA PHE A 228 -14.38 1.84 4.16
C PHE A 228 -15.58 2.62 4.66
N ALA A 229 -15.69 2.81 5.98
CA ALA A 229 -16.85 3.48 6.60
C ALA A 229 -16.62 4.98 6.76
N HIS A 230 -15.37 5.43 6.58
CA HIS A 230 -14.96 6.81 6.75
C HIS A 230 -15.36 7.38 8.12
N SER A 231 -15.32 6.52 9.15
CA SER A 231 -15.69 6.84 10.52
C SER A 231 -14.46 6.91 11.43
N LEU A 232 -14.42 7.96 12.26
CA LEU A 232 -13.42 8.14 13.31
C LEU A 232 -14.00 7.74 14.66
N THR A 233 -13.20 7.09 15.50
CA THR A 233 -13.60 6.75 16.88
C THR A 233 -12.38 6.87 17.78
N VAL A 234 -12.56 7.43 18.97
CA VAL A 234 -11.54 7.36 20.02
C VAL A 234 -11.40 5.91 20.48
N VAL A 235 -10.17 5.46 20.69
CA VAL A 235 -9.89 4.14 21.25
C VAL A 235 -9.59 4.30 22.73
N ASP A 236 -10.44 3.71 23.57
CA ASP A 236 -10.19 3.63 25.01
C ASP A 236 -9.22 2.48 25.29
N ALA A 237 -7.99 2.82 25.67
CA ALA A 237 -6.90 1.88 25.90
C ALA A 237 -5.94 2.42 26.97
N PRO A 238 -5.24 1.54 27.72
CA PRO A 238 -4.21 1.94 28.69
C PRO A 238 -2.90 2.32 27.97
N TRP A 239 -2.99 3.21 26.99
CA TRP A 239 -1.87 3.70 26.21
C TRP A 239 -1.21 4.89 26.92
N ALA A 240 0.12 4.89 26.93
CA ALA A 240 0.92 6.06 27.23
C ALA A 240 1.99 6.29 26.16
N ARG A 241 2.50 7.52 26.10
CA ARG A 241 3.56 7.88 25.16
C ARG A 241 4.80 7.00 25.37
N GLY A 242 5.37 6.51 24.27
CA GLY A 242 6.50 5.57 24.30
C GLY A 242 6.10 4.09 24.26
N HIS A 243 4.82 3.76 24.42
CA HIS A 243 4.36 2.38 24.27
C HIS A 243 4.57 1.87 22.83
N ALA A 244 5.06 0.64 22.71
CA ALA A 244 5.14 -0.04 21.43
C ALA A 244 3.75 -0.55 21.05
N LEU A 245 3.27 -0.20 19.85
CA LEU A 245 1.94 -0.57 19.36
C LEU A 245 2.02 -1.43 18.09
N ALA A 246 1.07 -2.36 17.93
CA ALA A 246 0.82 -3.06 16.67
C ALA A 246 -0.67 -3.42 16.53
N GLN A 247 -1.11 -3.65 15.29
CA GLN A 247 -2.42 -4.24 15.01
C GLN A 247 -2.26 -5.74 14.75
N LEU A 248 -3.00 -6.57 15.48
CA LEU A 248 -3.13 -8.01 15.21
C LEU A 248 -4.44 -8.24 14.44
N VAL A 249 -4.36 -8.91 13.29
CA VAL A 249 -5.52 -9.20 12.44
C VAL A 249 -5.70 -10.71 12.32
N THR A 250 -6.80 -11.25 12.83
CA THR A 250 -7.11 -12.68 12.79
C THR A 250 -8.50 -12.88 12.20
N GLY A 251 -8.55 -13.23 10.90
CA GLY A 251 -9.81 -13.23 10.17
C GLY A 251 -10.39 -11.81 10.12
N ASP A 252 -11.63 -11.66 10.61
CA ASP A 252 -12.31 -10.36 10.68
C ASP A 252 -12.00 -9.59 11.97
N ASP A 253 -11.42 -10.23 12.98
CA ASP A 253 -11.14 -9.61 14.27
C ASP A 253 -9.83 -8.83 14.24
N ILE A 254 -9.90 -7.58 14.71
CA ILE A 254 -8.76 -6.65 14.70
C ILE A 254 -8.53 -6.16 16.12
N THR A 255 -7.36 -6.48 16.65
CA THR A 255 -6.95 -6.13 18.02
C THR A 255 -5.78 -5.16 17.98
N LEU A 256 -5.89 -4.05 18.72
CA LEU A 256 -4.75 -3.21 19.02
C LEU A 256 -4.00 -3.80 20.21
N LEU A 257 -2.70 -3.98 20.03
CA LEU A 257 -1.78 -4.40 21.08
C LEU A 257 -0.93 -3.21 21.49
N GLY A 258 -0.65 -3.11 22.78
CA GLY A 258 0.34 -2.19 23.29
C GLY A 258 1.16 -2.76 24.42
N LEU A 259 2.40 -2.29 24.51
CA LEU A 259 3.37 -2.72 25.51
C LEU A 259 4.13 -1.51 26.03
N GLY A 260 4.15 -1.34 27.35
CA GLY A 260 4.97 -0.32 28.00
C GLY A 260 6.47 -0.57 27.79
N PRO A 261 7.32 0.44 28.02
CA PRO A 261 8.77 0.29 27.92
C PRO A 261 9.31 -0.78 28.88
N ASP A 262 8.74 -0.83 30.09
CA ASP A 262 9.17 -1.68 31.20
C ASP A 262 8.20 -2.85 31.49
N ASP A 263 7.12 -3.00 30.70
CA ASP A 263 6.11 -4.05 30.88
C ASP A 263 6.43 -5.27 30.03
N ASP A 264 6.38 -6.50 30.55
CA ASP A 264 6.57 -7.70 29.72
C ASP A 264 5.27 -8.30 29.17
N GLU A 265 4.12 -7.82 29.66
CA GLU A 265 2.81 -8.28 29.25
C GLU A 265 2.09 -7.22 28.40
N PRO A 266 1.75 -7.52 27.13
CA PRO A 266 1.03 -6.58 26.29
C PRO A 266 -0.44 -6.52 26.67
N TRP A 267 -0.98 -5.31 26.78
CA TRP A 267 -2.42 -5.09 26.84
C TRP A 267 -3.05 -5.20 25.45
N ARG A 268 -4.36 -5.42 25.42
CA ARG A 268 -5.12 -5.67 24.19
C ARG A 268 -6.46 -4.95 24.21
N VAL A 269 -6.81 -4.33 23.09
CA VAL A 269 -8.11 -3.67 22.90
C VAL A 269 -8.69 -4.05 21.53
N PRO A 270 -9.91 -4.59 21.44
CA PRO A 270 -10.56 -4.84 20.15
C PRO A 270 -10.88 -3.50 19.47
N ILE A 271 -10.41 -3.33 18.23
CA ILE A 271 -10.61 -2.10 17.44
C ILE A 271 -11.35 -2.34 16.12
N GLY A 272 -11.71 -3.58 15.80
CA GLY A 272 -12.54 -3.93 14.65
C GLY A 272 -12.96 -5.39 14.69
N GLY A 273 -13.83 -5.78 13.76
CA GLY A 273 -14.38 -7.12 13.67
C GLY A 273 -15.64 -7.36 14.50
N THR A 274 -16.00 -8.63 14.64
CA THR A 274 -17.24 -9.07 15.28
C THR A 274 -17.27 -8.69 16.76
N VAL A 275 -16.13 -8.80 17.45
CA VAL A 275 -15.98 -8.47 18.87
C VAL A 275 -16.15 -6.97 19.13
N ALA A 276 -15.63 -6.12 18.24
CA ALA A 276 -15.72 -4.67 18.39
C ALA A 276 -17.13 -4.12 18.17
N ALA A 277 -17.97 -4.80 17.38
CA ALA A 277 -19.35 -4.38 17.11
C ALA A 277 -20.26 -4.38 18.36
N GLY A 278 -19.86 -5.08 19.43
CA GLY A 278 -20.55 -5.02 20.73
C GLY A 278 -20.24 -3.77 21.56
N SER A 279 -19.24 -2.97 21.17
CA SER A 279 -18.89 -1.70 21.82
C SER A 279 -19.61 -0.56 21.10
N ALA A 280 -20.71 -0.08 21.68
CA ALA A 280 -21.58 0.91 21.06
C ALA A 280 -20.79 2.18 20.66
N PRO A 281 -21.00 2.72 19.44
CA PRO A 281 -20.34 3.94 19.01
C PRO A 281 -20.85 5.13 19.83
N VAL A 282 -19.94 5.83 20.52
CA VAL A 282 -20.18 7.21 20.94
C VAL A 282 -19.98 8.09 19.72
N ALA A 283 -21.06 8.42 19.04
CA ALA A 283 -21.09 9.47 18.04
C ALA A 283 -22.41 10.25 18.18
N GLU A 284 -22.38 11.29 19.00
CA GLU A 284 -23.21 12.46 18.76
C GLU A 284 -22.67 13.09 17.46
N SER A 285 -23.26 12.71 16.33
CA SER A 285 -23.27 13.61 15.18
C SER A 285 -24.11 14.80 15.61
N GLU A 286 -23.46 15.93 15.93
CA GLU A 286 -24.08 17.25 15.77
C GLU A 286 -24.40 17.41 14.27
N SER A 287 -25.53 16.82 13.87
CA SER A 287 -26.27 17.27 12.71
C SER A 287 -26.84 18.62 13.09
N ASP A 288 -26.14 19.66 12.64
CA ASP A 288 -26.62 21.02 12.61
C ASP A 288 -28.11 21.02 12.16
N ALA A 289 -28.95 21.63 13.00
CA ALA A 289 -30.39 21.68 12.80
C ALA A 289 -30.70 22.38 11.47
N ALA A 290 -31.31 21.66 10.54
CA ALA A 290 -31.85 22.27 9.34
C ALA A 290 -32.96 23.27 9.73
N PRO A 291 -32.93 24.52 9.23
CA PRO A 291 -34.00 25.47 9.48
C PRO A 291 -35.28 25.03 8.76
N THR A 292 -36.39 25.26 9.46
CA THR A 292 -37.77 25.00 9.04
C THR A 292 -38.05 25.46 7.61
N ALA A 293 -38.59 24.57 6.78
CA ALA A 293 -39.04 24.86 5.42
C ALA A 293 -40.22 25.85 5.42
N PRO A 294 -40.25 26.86 4.53
CA PRO A 294 -41.49 27.57 4.22
C PRO A 294 -42.30 26.82 3.15
N ALA A 295 -43.61 26.99 3.23
CA ALA A 295 -44.64 26.30 2.48
C ALA A 295 -44.50 26.40 0.95
N ALA A 296 -45.01 25.35 0.29
CA ALA A 296 -45.07 25.20 -1.16
C ALA A 296 -45.91 26.30 -1.85
N ALA A 297 -45.36 26.88 -2.92
CA ALA A 297 -46.09 27.63 -3.93
C ALA A 297 -46.42 26.72 -5.13
N PRO A 298 -47.59 26.89 -5.78
CA PRO A 298 -48.10 25.94 -6.77
C PRO A 298 -47.34 26.00 -8.11
N ALA A 299 -47.26 24.83 -8.75
CA ALA A 299 -46.65 24.60 -10.05
C ALA A 299 -47.45 25.31 -11.15
N GLY A 300 -46.95 26.45 -11.65
CA GLY A 300 -47.64 27.13 -12.75
C GLY A 300 -47.01 28.42 -13.28
N ASP A 301 -45.67 28.62 -13.24
CA ASP A 301 -45.12 29.86 -13.82
C ASP A 301 -43.65 29.85 -14.30
N ARG A 302 -43.06 28.69 -14.63
CA ARG A 302 -41.64 28.60 -15.07
C ARG A 302 -41.39 28.36 -16.56
N MET A 303 -42.42 28.30 -17.41
CA MET A 303 -42.25 28.10 -18.87
C MET A 303 -42.37 29.37 -19.73
N ARG A 304 -42.52 30.55 -19.14
CA ARG A 304 -42.62 31.82 -19.90
C ARG A 304 -41.31 32.61 -19.99
N SER A 305 -40.30 32.30 -19.17
CA SER A 305 -39.04 33.08 -19.10
C SER A 305 -37.90 32.60 -20.03
N LEU A 306 -38.13 31.60 -20.89
CA LEU A 306 -37.14 31.07 -21.82
C LEU A 306 -37.37 31.49 -23.28
N ARG A 307 -38.38 32.33 -23.56
CA ARG A 307 -38.81 32.67 -24.93
C ARG A 307 -38.51 34.12 -25.37
N GLU A 308 -37.79 34.92 -24.57
CA GLU A 308 -37.54 36.35 -24.86
C GLU A 308 -36.05 36.75 -24.91
N ARG A 309 -35.11 35.82 -25.18
CA ARG A 309 -33.68 36.16 -25.39
C ARG A 309 -33.16 35.89 -26.80
N GLY A 310 -34.01 36.09 -27.80
CA GLY A 310 -33.59 36.14 -29.20
C GLY A 310 -33.97 37.48 -29.81
N LEU A 311 -33.02 38.05 -30.55
CA LEU A 311 -33.11 39.24 -31.43
C LEU A 311 -32.59 40.56 -30.81
N GLU A 312 -31.39 40.98 -31.23
CA GLU A 312 -31.15 42.17 -32.08
C GLU A 312 -29.63 42.50 -32.17
N PRO A 313 -29.17 43.29 -33.19
CA PRO A 313 -27.99 42.95 -33.99
C PRO A 313 -26.81 43.96 -33.95
N ALA A 314 -25.74 43.52 -34.63
CA ALA A 314 -24.71 44.24 -35.41
C ALA A 314 -24.31 45.70 -35.07
N HIS A 315 -23.00 45.90 -34.90
CA HIS A 315 -22.33 47.05 -35.52
C HIS A 315 -20.90 46.68 -35.97
N ASP A 316 -20.69 46.84 -37.27
CA ASP A 316 -19.40 46.95 -37.97
C ASP A 316 -18.59 48.15 -37.47
N ASP A 317 -17.26 48.04 -37.40
CA ASP A 317 -16.43 48.76 -38.37
C ASP A 317 -14.94 48.34 -38.39
N ALA A 318 -14.44 48.33 -39.63
CA ALA A 318 -13.09 48.17 -40.18
C ALA A 318 -11.91 48.63 -39.27
N THR A 319 -10.68 48.10 -39.38
CA THR A 319 -9.82 48.22 -40.58
C THR A 319 -8.55 47.34 -40.47
N THR A 320 -8.24 46.67 -41.57
CA THR A 320 -7.06 45.90 -42.04
C THR A 320 -5.74 46.73 -42.09
N PRO A 321 -4.56 46.25 -42.60
CA PRO A 321 -4.07 44.89 -42.92
C PRO A 321 -2.59 44.55 -42.54
N ALA A 322 -2.29 43.24 -42.48
CA ALA A 322 -1.19 42.40 -43.06
C ALA A 322 0.25 42.96 -43.34
N PRO A 323 1.27 42.14 -43.76
CA PRO A 323 1.33 40.68 -43.93
C PRO A 323 2.65 39.98 -43.45
N GLY A 324 2.64 38.65 -43.46
CA GLY A 324 3.76 37.88 -44.06
C GLY A 324 4.59 36.98 -43.13
N ARG A 325 4.38 35.66 -43.23
CA ARG A 325 5.41 34.75 -43.77
C ARG A 325 4.87 33.33 -43.96
N ALA A 326 4.68 32.98 -45.22
CA ALA A 326 4.80 31.62 -45.71
C ALA A 326 6.28 31.20 -45.68
N ASP A 327 6.53 29.93 -45.35
CA ASP A 327 7.52 29.03 -45.95
C ASP A 327 8.10 28.06 -44.91
N ARG A 328 7.72 26.78 -45.01
CA ARG A 328 8.64 25.66 -45.30
C ARG A 328 7.95 24.31 -45.12
N MET A 329 7.45 23.79 -46.23
CA MET A 329 7.46 22.36 -46.51
C MET A 329 8.42 22.13 -47.69
N ARG A 330 9.48 21.34 -47.48
CA ARG A 330 10.03 20.31 -48.40
C ARG A 330 11.52 20.03 -48.16
N SER A 331 11.81 18.76 -47.81
CA SER A 331 12.86 17.87 -48.33
C SER A 331 12.94 16.69 -47.34
N LEU A 332 12.56 15.43 -47.60
CA LEU A 332 12.89 14.50 -48.68
C LEU A 332 14.38 14.55 -49.09
N ARG A 333 15.22 13.70 -48.50
CA ARG A 333 15.74 12.46 -49.14
C ARG A 333 16.97 11.86 -48.40
N GLU A 334 16.93 10.53 -48.32
CA GLU A 334 18.03 9.57 -48.58
C GLU A 334 19.08 9.19 -47.52
N ARG A 335 19.36 7.86 -47.56
CA ARG A 335 20.48 7.05 -47.00
C ARG A 335 20.27 6.50 -45.58
N GLY A 336 20.35 5.20 -45.32
CA GLY A 336 20.77 4.08 -46.18
C GLY A 336 20.46 2.72 -45.54
N LYS A 337 20.37 1.72 -46.41
CA LYS A 337 20.40 0.27 -46.14
C LYS A 337 21.75 -0.12 -45.52
N PRO A 338 21.78 -1.19 -44.73
CA PRO A 338 22.52 -2.35 -45.22
C PRO A 338 21.76 -3.69 -45.07
N ASP A 339 22.03 -4.55 -46.05
CA ASP A 339 21.61 -5.94 -46.14
C ASP A 339 22.57 -6.88 -45.39
N ASP A 340 22.01 -8.03 -45.01
CA ASP A 340 22.58 -9.37 -44.85
C ASP A 340 23.63 -9.67 -43.76
N ALA A 341 23.20 -10.43 -42.74
CA ALA A 341 23.91 -11.65 -42.32
C ALA A 341 23.03 -12.61 -41.51
N GLU A 342 22.91 -13.83 -42.05
CA GLU A 342 23.00 -15.11 -41.36
C GLU A 342 21.77 -15.70 -40.63
N ALA A 343 21.22 -16.74 -41.27
CA ALA A 343 20.16 -17.61 -40.79
C ALA A 343 20.70 -18.71 -39.86
N ALA A 344 20.00 -18.95 -38.76
CA ALA A 344 20.13 -20.13 -37.89
C ALA A 344 18.73 -20.63 -37.47
N PRO A 345 18.58 -21.93 -37.12
CA PRO A 345 17.39 -22.70 -37.45
C PRO A 345 16.21 -22.55 -36.48
N ALA A 346 15.02 -22.68 -37.06
CA ALA A 346 13.73 -22.60 -36.38
C ALA A 346 13.54 -23.68 -35.31
N ARG A 347 13.40 -23.25 -34.05
CA ARG A 347 12.71 -24.04 -33.02
C ARG A 347 11.23 -23.67 -33.05
N GLY A 348 10.39 -24.66 -33.37
CA GLY A 348 8.94 -24.52 -33.40
C GLY A 348 8.38 -24.21 -32.01
N ALA A 349 8.11 -22.93 -31.74
CA ALA A 349 7.25 -22.51 -30.66
C ALA A 349 5.80 -22.55 -31.16
N LEU A 350 4.98 -23.38 -30.51
CA LEU A 350 3.53 -23.39 -30.66
C LEU A 350 2.98 -21.97 -30.43
N ARG A 351 2.58 -21.30 -31.52
CA ARG A 351 1.78 -20.07 -31.45
C ARG A 351 0.36 -20.49 -31.06
N VAL A 352 0.10 -20.64 -29.78
CA VAL A 352 -1.26 -20.73 -29.24
C VAL A 352 -1.91 -19.36 -29.44
N GLY A 353 -3.00 -19.32 -30.18
CA GLY A 353 -3.68 -18.08 -30.55
C GLY A 353 -4.23 -17.38 -29.31
N ARG A 354 -4.24 -16.03 -29.31
CA ARG A 354 -4.81 -15.20 -28.23
C ARG A 354 -6.28 -15.49 -27.89
N LYS A 355 -6.97 -16.32 -28.68
CA LYS A 355 -8.35 -16.76 -28.46
C LYS A 355 -8.40 -18.07 -27.65
N GLU A 356 -7.45 -18.97 -27.87
CA GLU A 356 -7.43 -20.32 -27.30
C GLU A 356 -7.18 -20.33 -25.78
N TRP A 357 -6.36 -19.40 -25.25
CA TRP A 357 -6.15 -19.32 -23.80
C TRP A 357 -7.37 -18.78 -23.04
N ARG A 358 -8.21 -17.96 -23.68
CA ARG A 358 -9.43 -17.44 -23.05
C ARG A 358 -10.48 -18.53 -22.93
N ASP A 359 -10.59 -19.35 -23.97
CA ASP A 359 -11.50 -20.48 -23.99
C ASP A 359 -11.04 -21.54 -22.95
N ALA A 360 -9.74 -21.80 -22.84
CA ALA A 360 -9.18 -22.70 -21.82
C ALA A 360 -9.40 -22.22 -20.36
N ILE A 361 -9.33 -20.91 -20.10
CA ILE A 361 -9.63 -20.36 -18.76
C ILE A 361 -11.13 -20.40 -18.46
N ALA A 362 -11.98 -20.12 -19.45
CA ALA A 362 -13.43 -20.18 -19.28
C ALA A 362 -13.90 -21.62 -19.02
N GLU A 363 -13.31 -22.59 -19.71
CA GLU A 363 -13.58 -24.02 -19.51
C GLU A 363 -13.10 -24.49 -18.12
N CYS A 364 -11.88 -24.12 -17.71
CA CYS A 364 -11.37 -24.39 -16.37
C CYS A 364 -12.26 -23.78 -15.25
N GLY A 365 -12.78 -22.57 -15.47
CA GLY A 365 -13.71 -21.92 -14.53
C GLY A 365 -15.07 -22.65 -14.43
N LEU A 366 -15.58 -23.17 -15.55
CA LEU A 366 -16.82 -23.96 -15.59
C LEU A 366 -16.66 -25.32 -14.90
N GLU A 367 -15.48 -25.95 -15.01
CA GLU A 367 -15.22 -27.23 -14.36
C GLU A 367 -14.97 -27.12 -12.86
N LEU A 368 -14.27 -26.06 -12.41
CA LEU A 368 -14.13 -25.75 -10.98
C LEU A 368 -15.49 -25.46 -10.33
N ALA A 369 -16.40 -24.78 -11.03
CA ALA A 369 -17.76 -24.54 -10.55
C ALA A 369 -18.59 -25.83 -10.44
N ARG A 370 -18.19 -26.92 -11.12
CA ARG A 370 -18.83 -28.25 -11.02
C ARG A 370 -18.22 -29.14 -9.93
N GLY A 371 -17.22 -28.64 -9.18
CA GLY A 371 -16.60 -29.38 -8.07
C GLY A 371 -15.62 -30.48 -8.50
N GLY A 372 -15.07 -30.40 -9.72
CA GLY A 372 -14.03 -31.32 -10.17
C GLY A 372 -12.70 -31.08 -9.47
N ALA A 373 -12.12 -32.13 -8.86
CA ALA A 373 -10.78 -32.08 -8.28
C ALA A 373 -9.74 -32.37 -9.38
N HIS A 374 -9.05 -31.34 -9.86
CA HIS A 374 -7.88 -31.51 -10.73
C HIS A 374 -6.67 -30.73 -10.24
N GLU A 375 -5.53 -31.42 -10.24
CA GLU A 375 -4.20 -30.84 -10.07
C GLU A 375 -3.81 -30.08 -11.34
N LEU A 376 -3.47 -28.80 -11.19
CA LEU A 376 -3.01 -27.96 -12.30
C LEU A 376 -1.64 -28.44 -12.79
N PRO A 377 -1.42 -28.57 -14.11
CA PRO A 377 -0.10 -28.87 -14.63
C PRO A 377 0.85 -27.72 -14.33
N VAL A 378 1.96 -28.05 -13.68
CA VAL A 378 3.08 -27.14 -13.45
C VAL A 378 3.74 -26.89 -14.81
N VAL A 379 3.67 -25.64 -15.29
CA VAL A 379 4.36 -25.15 -16.50
C VAL A 379 5.58 -24.35 -16.09
#